data_AF-X1LU28-F1
#
_entry.id   AF-X1LU28-F1
#
_cell.length_a   1.000
_cell.length_b   1.000
_cell.length_c   1.000
_cell.angle_alpha   90.00
_cell.angle_beta   90.00
_cell.angle_gamma   90.00
#
_symmetry.space_group_name_H-M   'P 1'
#
loop_
_entity.id
_entity.type
_entity.pdbx_description
1 polymer ?
#
loop_
_entity_poly.entity_id
_entity_poly.type
_entity_poly.pdbx_seq_one_letter_code
_entity_poly.pdbx_strand_id
1 'polypeptide(L)'
;MQKNSNPQIEKMIDKKWANDLRERLTIFRANYITKELPEAQYIARGRLNEIMFPLYQSLLLVGPERKNEFIDIVKRIQKSKENEEGM
;
A
#
# COMPACT_ATOMS: atom_id res chain seq x y z
N MET A 1 2.75 4.93 -22.75
CA MET A 1 1.99 4.23 -21.69
C MET A 1 1.20 3.13 -22.35
N GLN A 2 1.36 1.86 -21.93
CA GLN A 2 0.45 0.79 -22.37
C GLN A 2 -0.96 1.11 -21.87
N LYS A 3 -1.97 0.90 -22.73
CA LYS A 3 -3.37 1.02 -22.30
C LYS A 3 -3.67 -0.08 -21.28
N ASN A 4 -4.32 0.30 -20.19
CA ASN A 4 -4.70 -0.63 -19.14
C ASN A 4 -5.70 -1.64 -19.71
N SER A 5 -5.45 -2.94 -19.50
CA SER A 5 -6.29 -4.03 -20.01
C SER A 5 -7.71 -3.99 -19.46
N ASN A 6 -7.92 -3.32 -18.31
CA ASN A 6 -9.22 -3.09 -17.72
C ASN A 6 -9.49 -1.59 -17.52
N PRO A 7 -10.19 -0.93 -18.47
CA PRO A 7 -10.48 0.51 -18.42
C PRO A 7 -11.32 0.94 -17.20
N GLN A 8 -12.06 0.00 -16.59
CA GLN A 8 -12.88 0.30 -15.41
C GLN A 8 -12.06 0.52 -14.14
N ILE A 9 -10.77 0.16 -14.15
CA ILE A 9 -9.82 0.44 -13.06
C ILE A 9 -9.40 1.92 -13.09
N GLU A 10 -9.43 2.57 -14.26
CA GLU A 10 -9.14 4.00 -14.42
C GLU A 10 -10.33 4.87 -14.00
N LYS A 11 -10.83 4.67 -12.77
CA LYS A 11 -11.79 5.60 -12.18
C LYS A 11 -11.07 6.89 -11.80
N MET A 12 -11.72 8.02 -12.06
CA MET A 12 -11.23 9.31 -11.58
C MET A 12 -11.14 9.24 -10.05
N ILE A 13 -9.93 9.41 -9.52
CA ILE A 13 -9.69 9.48 -8.07
C ILE A 13 -10.44 10.69 -7.49
N ASP A 14 -11.06 10.52 -6.32
CA ASP A 14 -11.61 11.63 -5.58
C ASP A 14 -10.49 12.61 -5.23
N LYS A 15 -10.55 13.83 -5.79
CA LYS A 15 -9.50 14.84 -5.64
C LYS A 15 -9.34 15.31 -4.19
N LYS A 16 -10.44 15.39 -3.43
CA LYS A 16 -10.40 15.80 -2.02
C LYS A 16 -9.70 14.73 -1.20
N TRP A 17 -10.06 13.47 -1.42
CA TRP A 17 -9.41 12.34 -0.76
C TRP A 17 -7.92 12.25 -1.12
N ALA A 18 -7.57 12.41 -2.40
CA ALA A 18 -6.18 12.39 -2.84
C ALA A 18 -5.33 13.49 -2.20
N ASN A 19 -5.89 14.71 -2.06
CA ASN A 19 -5.20 15.81 -1.40
C ASN A 19 -5.00 15.55 0.10
N ASP A 20 -6.03 15.07 0.81
CA ASP A 20 -5.92 14.72 2.24
C ASP A 20 -4.88 13.62 2.46
N LEU A 21 -4.86 12.59 1.62
CA LEU A 21 -3.85 11.54 1.68
C LEU A 21 -2.43 12.10 1.47
N ARG A 22 -2.24 12.96 0.45
CA ARG A 22 -0.95 13.61 0.17
C ARG A 22 -0.47 14.43 1.35
N GLU A 23 -1.35 15.18 2.00
CA GLU A 23 -1.03 15.99 3.17
C GLU A 23 -0.58 15.11 4.35
N ARG A 24 -1.33 14.05 4.67
CA ARG A 24 -0.97 13.09 5.72
C ARG A 24 0.38 12.43 5.46
N LEU A 25 0.65 12.01 4.23
CA LEU A 25 1.93 11.42 3.85
C LEU A 25 3.08 12.44 3.92
N THR A 26 2.81 13.70 3.61
CA THR A 26 3.80 14.79 3.74
C THR A 26 4.16 15.03 5.20
N ILE A 27 3.16 15.08 6.09
CA ILE A 27 3.36 15.23 7.54
C ILE A 27 4.15 14.03 8.09
N PHE A 28 3.76 12.80 7.72
CA PHE A 28 4.51 11.60 8.06
C PHE A 28 5.97 11.73 7.64
N ARG A 29 6.22 12.08 6.37
CA ARG A 29 7.59 12.24 5.87
C ARG A 29 8.34 13.29 6.67
N ALA A 30 7.76 14.45 6.95
CA ALA A 30 8.41 15.49 7.74
C ALA A 30 8.78 15.02 9.16
N ASN A 31 7.90 14.28 9.83
CA ASN A 31 8.11 13.80 11.20
C ASN A 31 9.17 12.68 11.29
N TYR A 32 9.32 11.88 10.21
CA TYR A 32 10.14 10.68 10.22
C TYR A 32 11.29 10.71 9.20
N ILE A 33 11.60 11.87 8.60
CA ILE A 33 12.58 12.00 7.49
C ILE A 33 13.99 11.51 7.87
N THR A 34 14.36 11.61 9.14
CA THR A 34 15.67 11.21 9.67
C THR A 34 15.68 9.79 10.25
N LYS A 35 14.53 9.10 10.26
CA LYS A 35 14.42 7.75 10.77
C LYS A 35 14.59 6.75 9.63
N GLU A 36 15.39 5.73 9.87
CA GLU A 36 15.47 4.60 8.94
C GLU A 36 14.19 3.76 9.05
N LEU A 37 13.77 3.22 7.90
CA LEU A 37 12.65 2.28 7.87
C LEU A 37 13.09 0.96 8.52
N PRO A 38 12.26 0.39 9.42
CA PRO A 38 12.61 -0.86 10.08
C PRO A 38 12.72 -2.01 9.10
N GLU A 39 13.55 -3.00 9.43
CA GLU A 39 13.57 -4.27 8.73
C GLU A 39 12.21 -4.97 8.83
N ALA A 40 11.79 -5.60 7.75
CA ALA A 40 10.49 -6.24 7.64
C ALA A 40 10.56 -7.48 6.75
N GLN A 41 9.75 -8.48 7.08
CA GLN A 41 9.54 -9.64 6.21
C GLN A 41 8.65 -9.27 5.02
N TYR A 42 8.85 -9.95 3.89
CA TYR A 42 7.94 -9.84 2.75
C TYR A 42 6.55 -10.40 3.10
N ILE A 43 5.51 -9.69 2.67
CA ILE A 43 4.10 -9.99 3.02
C ILE A 43 3.23 -10.27 1.79
N ALA A 44 3.77 -10.12 0.59
CA ALA A 44 3.12 -10.42 -0.69
C ALA A 44 4.18 -10.81 -1.73
N ARG A 45 3.76 -11.04 -2.99
CA ARG A 45 4.65 -11.27 -4.14
C ARG A 45 4.48 -10.21 -5.23
N GLY A 46 5.51 -10.08 -6.08
CA GLY A 46 5.51 -9.22 -7.27
C GLY A 46 5.16 -7.77 -6.99
N ARG A 47 4.37 -7.16 -7.88
CA ARG A 47 4.01 -5.74 -7.81
C ARG A 47 3.25 -5.36 -6.55
N LEU A 48 2.45 -6.27 -6.00
CA LEU A 48 1.74 -6.01 -4.74
C LEU A 48 2.74 -5.82 -3.59
N ASN A 49 3.78 -6.65 -3.53
CA ASN A 49 4.83 -6.51 -2.54
C ASN A 49 5.60 -5.20 -2.70
N GLU A 50 5.99 -4.84 -3.92
CA GLU A 50 6.70 -3.58 -4.18
C GLU A 50 5.94 -2.34 -3.67
N ILE A 51 4.62 -2.35 -3.76
CA ILE A 51 3.77 -1.26 -3.28
C ILE A 51 3.56 -1.36 -1.76
N MET A 52 3.26 -2.55 -1.24
CA MET A 52 2.86 -2.72 0.16
C MET A 52 4.03 -2.76 1.14
N PHE A 53 5.22 -3.16 0.70
CA PHE A 53 6.40 -3.28 1.56
C PHE A 53 6.80 -1.95 2.22
N PRO A 54 6.99 -0.83 1.49
CA PRO A 54 7.31 0.45 2.14
C PRO A 54 6.19 0.97 3.04
N LEU A 55 4.92 0.67 2.71
CA LEU A 55 3.78 1.02 3.57
C LEU A 55 3.78 0.20 4.87
N TYR A 56 4.14 -1.07 4.78
CA TYR A 56 4.29 -1.94 5.94
C TYR A 56 5.44 -1.49 6.84
N GLN A 57 6.61 -1.15 6.28
CA GLN A 57 7.71 -0.59 7.06
C GLN A 57 7.33 0.74 7.72
N SER A 58 6.60 1.60 7.00
CA SER A 58 6.08 2.85 7.56
C SER A 58 5.12 2.58 8.72
N LEU A 59 4.26 1.57 8.62
CA LEU A 59 3.38 1.14 9.70
C LEU A 59 4.17 0.63 10.92
N LEU A 60 5.19 -0.20 10.69
CA LEU A 60 6.03 -0.72 11.78
C LEU A 60 6.77 0.40 12.52
N LEU A 61 7.08 1.51 11.85
CA LEU A 61 7.73 2.66 12.47
C LEU A 61 6.79 3.45 13.41
N VAL A 62 5.48 3.50 13.13
CA VAL A 62 4.55 4.42 13.82
C VAL A 62 3.42 3.75 14.58
N GLY A 63 3.14 2.49 14.29
CA GLY A 63 2.06 1.71 14.89
C GLY A 63 2.27 0.20 14.70
N PRO A 64 3.38 -0.37 15.22
CA PRO A 64 3.73 -1.78 15.03
C PRO A 64 2.65 -2.75 15.54
N GLU A 65 1.82 -2.36 16.50
CA GLU A 65 0.69 -3.13 17.01
C GLU A 65 -0.34 -3.50 15.94
N ARG A 66 -0.42 -2.71 14.86
CA ARG A 66 -1.36 -2.94 13.74
C ARG A 66 -0.81 -3.86 12.66
N LYS A 67 0.39 -4.41 12.84
CA LYS A 67 1.08 -5.31 11.88
C LYS A 67 0.17 -6.44 11.38
N ASN A 68 -0.51 -7.14 12.27
CA ASN A 68 -1.30 -8.32 11.90
C ASN A 68 -2.51 -7.93 11.04
N GLU A 69 -3.20 -6.85 11.41
CA GLU A 69 -4.32 -6.30 10.64
C GLU A 69 -3.88 -5.92 9.22
N PHE A 70 -2.72 -5.30 9.07
CA PHE A 70 -2.17 -4.93 7.76
C PHE A 70 -1.85 -6.16 6.91
N ILE A 71 -1.18 -7.16 7.50
CA ILE A 71 -0.87 -8.42 6.81
C ILE A 71 -2.14 -9.10 6.32
N ASP A 72 -3.20 -9.12 7.11
CA ASP A 72 -4.47 -9.74 6.75
C ASP A 72 -5.20 -8.98 5.63
N ILE A 73 -5.08 -7.65 5.57
CA ILE A 73 -5.55 -6.85 4.43
C ILE A 73 -4.79 -7.21 3.16
N VAL A 74 -3.45 -7.26 3.21
CA VAL A 74 -2.62 -7.55 2.03
C VAL A 74 -2.90 -8.96 1.51
N LYS A 75 -3.05 -9.96 2.39
CA LYS A 75 -3.44 -11.32 2.01
C LYS A 75 -4.81 -11.37 1.32
N ARG A 76 -5.78 -10.59 1.79
CA ARG A 76 -7.11 -10.49 1.16
C ARG A 76 -7.03 -9.89 -0.25
N ILE A 77 -6.23 -8.83 -0.43
CA ILE A 77 -6.00 -8.22 -1.75
C ILE A 77 -5.37 -9.22 -2.71
N GLN A 78 -4.36 -9.97 -2.25
CA GLN A 78 -3.69 -10.97 -3.08
C GLN A 78 -4.66 -12.08 -3.52
N LYS A 79 -5.47 -12.61 -2.61
CA LYS A 79 -6.49 -13.63 -2.93
C LYS A 79 -7.55 -13.11 -3.91
N SER A 80 -7.96 -11.84 -3.79
CA SER A 80 -8.91 -11.24 -4.73
C SER A 80 -8.36 -11.21 -6.15
N LYS A 81 -7.07 -10.90 -6.32
CA LYS A 81 -6.41 -10.92 -7.63
C LYS A 81 -6.31 -12.32 -8.22
N GLU A 82 -5.93 -13.31 -7.41
CA GLU A 82 -5.84 -14.71 -7.85
C GLU A 82 -7.20 -15.24 -8.32
N ASN A 83 -8.30 -14.82 -7.69
CA ASN A 83 -9.65 -15.20 -8.10
C ASN A 83 -10.15 -14.45 -9.36
N GLU A 84 -9.69 -13.22 -9.60
CA GLU A 84 -10.02 -12.44 -10.80
C GLU A 84 -9.24 -12.90 -12.04
N GLU A 85 -8.01 -13.41 -11.87
CA GLU A 85 -7.17 -13.95 -12.95
C GLU A 85 -7.46 -15.44 -13.25
N GLY A 86 -8.19 -16.13 -12.36
CA GLY A 86 -8.55 -17.56 -12.49
C GLY A 86 -9.89 -17.86 -13.17
N MET A 87 -10.59 -16.85 -13.71
CA MET A 87 -11.76 -16.98 -14.61
C MET A 87 -11.41 -16.54 -16.02
#